data_AF-A0A497SQD6-F1
#
_entry.id   AF-A0A497SQD6-F1
#
_cell.length_a   1.000
_cell.length_b   1.000
_cell.length_c   1.000
_cell.angle_alpha   90.00
_cell.angle_beta   90.00
_cell.angle_gamma   90.00
#
_symmetry.space_group_name_H-M   'P 1'
#
loop_
_entity.id
_entity.type
_entity.pdbx_description
1 polymer ?
#
loop_
_entity_poly.entity_id
_entity_poly.type
_entity_poly.pdbx_seq_one_letter_code
_entity_poly.pdbx_strand_id
1 'polypeptide(L)'
;RFKEQYRAEYILDVLRDRGVLLAVTTADIFADKLHFVYGLAEYRGPAIVSTARLDPQFYKESPNFQLLMSRLVKEAIHEIGHIFGLSHCQYPECVMSYSNNVKFVDKKKKWFCDSCKVKMSTEGIDLC
;
A
#
# COMPACT_ATOMS: atom_id res chain seq x y z
N ARG A 1 11.22 -19.17 13.03
CA ARG A 1 10.12 -18.57 13.84
C ARG A 1 9.13 -18.01 12.84
N PHE A 2 8.00 -18.70 12.59
CA PHE A 2 6.96 -18.15 11.73
C PHE A 2 6.48 -16.84 12.39
N LYS A 3 6.63 -15.71 11.71
CA LYS A 3 6.11 -14.44 12.22
C LYS A 3 4.57 -14.56 12.17
N GLU A 4 3.92 -14.30 13.31
CA GLU A 4 2.47 -14.20 13.37
C GLU A 4 1.99 -13.15 12.36
N GLN A 5 0.95 -13.47 11.60
CA GLN A 5 0.31 -12.56 10.65
C GLN A 5 -1.01 -12.05 11.23
N TYR A 6 -1.35 -10.81 10.92
CA TYR A 6 -2.57 -10.15 11.38
C TYR A 6 -3.52 -9.90 10.21
N ARG A 7 -4.82 -10.10 10.44
CA ARG A 7 -5.84 -9.85 9.42
C ARG A 7 -6.07 -8.33 9.34
N ALA A 8 -5.77 -7.74 8.18
CA ALA A 8 -5.78 -6.28 7.99
C ALA A 8 -7.18 -5.69 8.18
N GLU A 9 -8.22 -6.40 7.75
CA GLU A 9 -9.63 -5.99 7.87
C GLU A 9 -10.01 -5.69 9.33
N TYR A 10 -9.58 -6.52 10.28
CA TYR A 10 -9.87 -6.28 11.70
C TYR A 10 -9.15 -5.06 12.25
N ILE A 11 -7.98 -4.71 11.71
CA ILE A 11 -7.28 -3.50 12.09
C ILE A 11 -8.03 -2.28 11.53
N LEU A 12 -8.49 -2.35 10.28
CA LEU A 12 -9.31 -1.28 9.68
C LEU A 12 -10.64 -1.09 10.42
N ASP A 13 -11.30 -2.18 10.84
CA ASP A 13 -12.51 -2.13 11.66
C ASP A 13 -12.33 -1.29 12.93
N VAL A 14 -11.20 -1.46 13.64
CA VAL A 14 -10.87 -0.70 14.86
C VAL A 14 -10.56 0.77 14.56
N LEU A 15 -10.03 1.05 13.37
CA LEU A 15 -9.64 2.40 12.95
C LEU A 15 -10.77 3.17 12.28
N ARG A 16 -11.88 2.51 11.92
CA ARG A 16 -12.95 3.09 11.10
C ARG A 16 -13.52 4.40 11.66
N ASP A 17 -13.75 4.47 12.96
CA ASP A 17 -14.30 5.67 13.62
C ASP A 17 -13.31 6.83 13.74
N ARG A 18 -12.06 6.64 13.29
CA ARG A 18 -11.03 7.69 13.24
C ARG A 18 -11.02 8.44 11.90
N GLY A 19 -11.82 8.01 10.92
CA GLY A 19 -11.94 8.64 9.61
C GLY A 19 -10.79 8.30 8.65
N VAL A 20 -10.43 9.25 7.79
CA VAL A 20 -9.39 9.08 6.78
C VAL A 20 -8.00 9.17 7.42
N LEU A 21 -7.32 8.03 7.50
CA LEU A 21 -5.95 7.94 8.01
C LEU A 21 -5.17 6.82 7.32
N LEU A 22 -3.84 6.87 7.43
CA LEU A 22 -2.95 5.81 7.01
C LEU A 22 -2.16 5.31 8.23
N ALA A 23 -2.45 4.09 8.68
CA ALA A 23 -1.67 3.40 9.70
C ALA A 23 -0.43 2.74 9.07
N VAL A 24 0.66 2.70 9.82
CA VAL A 24 1.89 1.99 9.43
C VAL A 24 2.23 0.98 10.51
N THR A 25 2.49 -0.27 10.11
CA THR A 25 2.84 -1.35 11.04
C THR A 25 4.13 -2.08 10.61
N THR A 26 4.79 -2.70 11.58
CA THR A 26 5.90 -3.64 11.35
C THR A 26 5.45 -5.10 11.41
N ALA A 27 4.20 -5.35 11.78
CA ALA A 27 3.61 -6.69 11.78
C ALA A 27 3.29 -7.14 10.35
N ASP A 28 3.45 -8.43 10.07
CA ASP A 28 3.05 -8.99 8.78
C ASP A 28 1.53 -9.09 8.71
N ILE A 29 0.92 -8.70 7.58
CA ILE A 29 -0.53 -8.61 7.43
C ILE A 29 -1.03 -9.41 6.24
N PHE A 30 -2.27 -9.87 6.31
CA PHE A 30 -2.97 -10.55 5.23
C PHE A 30 -4.40 -10.04 5.13
N ALA A 31 -5.03 -10.31 3.99
CA ALA A 31 -6.44 -10.03 3.73
C ALA A 31 -7.14 -11.31 3.23
N ASP A 32 -8.46 -11.33 3.21
CA ASP A 32 -9.24 -12.50 2.83
C ASP A 32 -8.76 -13.09 1.50
N LYS A 33 -8.55 -14.42 1.47
CA LYS A 33 -8.06 -15.18 0.31
C LYS A 33 -6.65 -14.82 -0.20
N LEU A 34 -5.92 -13.93 0.48
CA LEU A 34 -4.54 -13.57 0.16
C LEU A 34 -3.59 -14.03 1.27
N HIS A 35 -2.45 -14.59 0.88
CA HIS A 35 -1.45 -15.07 1.84
C HIS A 35 -0.77 -13.93 2.61
N PHE A 36 -0.72 -12.75 2.00
CA PHE A 36 -0.23 -11.51 2.59
C PHE A 36 -0.68 -10.33 1.73
N VAL A 37 -0.61 -9.13 2.30
CA VAL A 37 -0.72 -7.87 1.57
C VAL A 37 0.34 -6.88 2.06
N TYR A 38 0.72 -5.92 1.20
CA TYR A 38 1.56 -4.80 1.63
C TYR A 38 0.75 -3.72 2.33
N GLY A 39 -0.51 -3.57 1.95
CA GLY A 39 -1.46 -2.67 2.58
C GLY A 39 -2.90 -3.06 2.26
N LEU A 40 -3.83 -2.35 2.88
CA LEU A 40 -5.25 -2.42 2.61
C LEU A 40 -5.89 -1.07 2.95
N ALA A 41 -6.88 -0.66 2.17
CA ALA A 41 -7.58 0.61 2.34
C ALA A 41 -9.10 0.45 2.16
N GLU A 42 -9.85 1.27 2.89
CA GLU A 42 -11.27 1.50 2.69
C GLU A 42 -11.50 2.82 1.92
N TYR A 43 -12.47 2.84 1.01
CA TYR A 43 -12.88 4.08 0.33
C TYR A 43 -13.38 5.10 1.35
N ARG A 44 -12.80 6.30 1.35
CA ARG A 44 -13.07 7.38 2.32
C ARG A 44 -12.93 6.92 3.79
N GLY A 45 -12.08 5.93 4.05
CA GLY A 45 -11.86 5.36 5.37
C GLY A 45 -10.38 5.21 5.72
N PRO A 46 -10.06 4.38 6.73
CA PRO A 46 -8.68 4.11 7.09
C PRO A 46 -7.99 3.23 6.05
N ALA A 47 -6.66 3.34 6.01
CA ALA A 47 -5.79 2.40 5.36
C ALA A 47 -4.66 1.96 6.30
N ILE A 48 -4.01 0.86 5.95
CA ILE A 48 -2.83 0.35 6.64
C ILE A 48 -1.78 -0.07 5.63
N VAL A 49 -0.50 0.18 5.93
CA VAL A 49 0.65 -0.38 5.20
C VAL A 49 1.57 -1.09 6.18
N SER A 50 2.03 -2.28 5.80
CA SER A 50 3.02 -3.05 6.54
C SER A 50 4.40 -2.95 5.91
N THR A 51 5.38 -2.63 6.75
CA THR A 51 6.80 -2.66 6.39
C THR A 51 7.41 -4.06 6.45
N ALA A 52 6.70 -5.04 7.02
CA ALA A 52 7.24 -6.37 7.33
C ALA A 52 7.85 -7.08 6.11
N ARG A 53 7.18 -6.98 4.96
CA ARG A 53 7.61 -7.57 3.67
C ARG A 53 8.18 -6.55 2.69
N LEU A 54 8.26 -5.27 3.09
CA LEU A 54 8.96 -4.23 2.31
C LEU A 54 10.45 -4.20 2.68
N ASP A 55 10.78 -4.58 3.91
CA ASP A 55 12.15 -4.69 4.40
C ASP A 55 12.93 -5.80 3.66
N PRO A 56 14.05 -5.48 2.99
CA PRO A 56 14.94 -6.47 2.37
C PRO A 56 15.34 -7.62 3.31
N GLN A 57 15.45 -7.36 4.61
CA GLN A 57 15.80 -8.36 5.61
C GLN A 57 14.76 -9.50 5.69
N PHE A 58 13.50 -9.25 5.33
CA PHE A 58 12.48 -10.31 5.22
C PHE A 58 12.90 -11.40 4.23
N TYR A 59 13.61 -11.01 3.17
CA TYR A 59 14.11 -11.87 2.11
C TYR A 59 15.56 -12.32 2.32
N LYS A 60 16.11 -12.13 3.54
CA LYS A 60 17.51 -12.44 3.91
C LYS A 60 18.54 -11.63 3.12
N GLU A 61 18.16 -10.47 2.61
CA GLU A 61 19.07 -9.51 2.01
C GLU A 61 19.67 -8.58 3.07
N SER A 62 20.75 -7.89 2.72
CA SER A 62 21.36 -6.88 3.59
C SER A 62 20.38 -5.75 3.90
N PRO A 63 20.40 -5.18 5.12
CA PRO A 63 19.58 -4.03 5.46
C PRO A 63 19.81 -2.88 4.48
N ASN A 64 18.72 -2.32 3.96
CA ASN A 64 18.76 -1.16 3.08
C ASN A 64 17.58 -0.23 3.39
N PHE A 65 17.85 0.77 4.24
CA PHE A 65 16.83 1.73 4.68
C PHE A 65 16.26 2.56 3.52
N GLN A 66 17.09 2.94 2.54
CA GLN A 66 16.62 3.72 1.39
C GLN A 66 15.64 2.92 0.53
N LEU A 67 15.91 1.63 0.33
CA LEU A 67 15.03 0.73 -0.40
C LEU A 67 13.72 0.48 0.37
N LEU A 68 13.79 0.24 1.68
CA LEU A 68 12.61 0.13 2.54
C LEU A 68 11.74 1.39 2.46
N MET A 69 12.34 2.58 2.54
CA MET A 69 11.62 3.86 2.43
C MET A 69 11.02 4.08 1.05
N SER A 70 11.75 3.76 -0.03
CA SER A 70 11.21 3.82 -1.38
C SER A 70 9.98 2.94 -1.55
N ARG A 71 10.04 1.70 -1.02
CA ARG A 71 8.92 0.75 -1.05
C ARG A 71 7.73 1.23 -0.20
N LEU A 72 7.99 1.69 1.03
CA LEU A 72 6.95 2.22 1.91
C LEU A 72 6.22 3.42 1.28
N VAL A 73 6.95 4.36 0.69
CA VAL A 73 6.33 5.53 0.02
C VAL A 73 5.43 5.09 -1.13
N LYS A 74 5.85 4.11 -1.95
CA LYS A 74 5.05 3.61 -3.06
C LYS A 74 3.75 2.96 -2.58
N GLU A 75 3.82 2.08 -1.60
CA GLU A 75 2.61 1.40 -1.09
C GLU A 75 1.74 2.35 -0.26
N ALA A 76 2.30 3.32 0.47
CA ALA A 76 1.54 4.37 1.13
C ALA A 76 0.72 5.20 0.13
N ILE A 77 1.34 5.65 -0.97
CA ILE A 77 0.64 6.40 -2.02
C ILE A 77 -0.40 5.51 -2.72
N HIS A 78 -0.12 4.22 -2.90
CA HIS A 78 -1.06 3.24 -3.44
C HIS A 78 -2.34 3.15 -2.60
N GLU A 79 -2.20 2.95 -1.29
CA GLU A 79 -3.33 2.86 -0.38
C GLU A 79 -4.09 4.20 -0.25
N ILE A 80 -3.38 5.33 -0.30
CA ILE A 80 -4.02 6.65 -0.37
C ILE A 80 -4.84 6.78 -1.67
N GLY A 81 -4.35 6.28 -2.79
CA GLY A 81 -5.12 6.23 -4.02
C GLY A 81 -6.42 5.44 -3.87
N HIS A 82 -6.39 4.33 -3.14
CA HIS A 82 -7.60 3.54 -2.82
C HIS A 82 -8.57 4.27 -1.88
N ILE A 83 -8.07 4.98 -0.86
CA ILE A 83 -8.90 5.86 0.00
C ILE A 83 -9.71 6.82 -0.88
N PHE A 84 -9.12 7.32 -1.96
CA PHE A 84 -9.73 8.26 -2.89
C PHE A 84 -10.29 7.62 -4.16
N GLY A 85 -10.66 6.33 -4.10
CA GLY A 85 -11.51 5.70 -5.12
C GLY A 85 -10.79 5.21 -6.36
N LEU A 86 -9.45 5.29 -6.42
CA LEU A 86 -8.72 4.66 -7.51
C LEU A 86 -8.75 3.14 -7.37
N SER A 87 -9.08 2.46 -8.46
CA SER A 87 -8.83 1.02 -8.59
C SER A 87 -7.39 0.75 -9.02
N HIS A 88 -6.99 -0.53 -8.98
CA HIS A 88 -5.72 -0.95 -9.58
C HIS A 88 -5.56 -0.49 -11.03
N CYS A 89 -4.33 -0.14 -11.41
CA CYS A 89 -3.96 0.32 -12.74
C CYS A 89 -3.18 -0.79 -13.48
N GLN A 90 -3.48 -0.96 -14.77
CA GLN A 90 -2.75 -1.90 -15.62
C GLN A 90 -1.37 -1.40 -16.05
N TYR A 91 -1.09 -0.09 -15.91
CA TYR A 91 0.21 0.47 -16.27
C TYR A 91 1.26 0.09 -15.20
N PRO A 92 2.29 -0.71 -15.53
CA PRO A 92 3.18 -1.31 -14.52
C PRO A 92 4.01 -0.31 -13.72
N GLU A 93 4.28 0.87 -14.28
CA GLU A 93 5.04 1.91 -13.58
C GLU A 93 4.15 2.85 -12.77
N CYS A 94 2.82 2.76 -12.89
CA CYS A 94 1.92 3.55 -12.06
C CYS A 94 1.98 3.08 -10.61
N VAL A 95 1.94 4.01 -9.66
CA VAL A 95 1.87 3.68 -8.24
C VAL A 95 0.63 2.83 -7.89
N MET A 96 -0.46 2.96 -8.64
CA MET A 96 -1.68 2.13 -8.51
C MET A 96 -1.57 0.74 -9.14
N SER A 97 -0.42 0.34 -9.69
CA SER A 97 -0.25 -1.04 -10.21
C SER A 97 -0.32 -2.05 -9.07
N TYR A 98 -1.02 -3.17 -9.28
CA TYR A 98 -1.11 -4.24 -8.27
C TYR A 98 0.26 -4.91 -8.04
N SER A 99 0.56 -5.30 -6.80
CA SER A 99 1.82 -5.99 -6.46
C SER A 99 1.60 -7.19 -5.56
N ASN A 100 1.85 -8.37 -6.11
CA ASN A 100 1.83 -9.64 -5.38
C ASN A 100 3.22 -10.11 -4.93
N ASN A 101 4.28 -9.36 -5.27
CA ASN A 101 5.63 -9.56 -4.76
C ASN A 101 6.42 -8.24 -4.82
N VAL A 102 7.55 -8.21 -4.11
CA VAL A 102 8.29 -6.98 -3.88
C VAL A 102 8.95 -6.43 -5.14
N LYS A 103 9.23 -7.29 -6.13
CA LYS A 103 9.81 -6.86 -7.42
C LYS A 103 8.81 -6.00 -8.21
N PHE A 104 7.51 -6.25 -8.08
CA PHE A 104 6.50 -5.38 -8.67
C PHE A 104 6.46 -4.02 -7.98
N VAL A 105 6.58 -3.96 -6.65
CA VAL A 105 6.73 -2.69 -5.90
C VAL A 105 7.97 -1.93 -6.39
N ASP A 106 9.09 -2.63 -6.58
CA ASP A 106 10.33 -2.04 -7.06
C ASP A 106 10.18 -1.46 -8.47
N LYS A 107 9.40 -2.11 -9.35
CA LYS A 107 9.11 -1.66 -10.72
C LYS A 107 8.22 -0.42 -10.81
N LYS A 108 7.31 -0.20 -9.84
CA LYS A 108 6.46 1.01 -9.83
C LYS A 108 7.31 2.27 -9.67
N LYS A 109 6.85 3.37 -10.26
CA LYS A 109 7.23 4.72 -9.80
C LYS A 109 6.35 5.09 -8.61
N LYS A 110 6.76 6.11 -7.85
CA LYS A 110 5.94 6.70 -6.77
C LYS A 110 4.83 7.62 -7.27
N TRP A 111 4.61 7.68 -8.58
CA TRP A 111 3.74 8.66 -9.23
C TRP A 111 2.53 7.97 -9.87
N PHE A 112 1.40 8.66 -9.86
CA PHE A 112 0.25 8.30 -10.68
C PHE A 112 0.57 8.49 -12.17
N CYS A 113 0.09 7.58 -13.02
CA CYS A 113 0.04 7.83 -14.46
C CYS A 113 -1.04 8.87 -14.79
N ASP A 114 -1.03 9.41 -16.00
CA ASP A 114 -1.95 10.48 -16.39
C ASP A 114 -3.43 10.08 -16.25
N SER A 115 -3.78 8.82 -16.55
CA SER A 115 -5.13 8.32 -16.34
C SER A 115 -5.56 8.32 -14.87
N CYS A 116 -4.66 7.93 -13.96
CA CYS A 116 -4.95 7.97 -12.52
C CYS A 116 -4.99 9.40 -11.99
N LYS A 117 -4.17 10.32 -12.52
CA LYS A 117 -4.23 11.74 -12.15
C LYS A 117 -5.58 12.36 -12.52
N VAL A 118 -6.05 12.12 -13.75
CA VAL A 118 -7.37 12.60 -14.19
C VAL A 118 -8.49 12.07 -13.30
N LYS A 119 -8.45 10.79 -12.91
CA LYS A 119 -9.43 10.19 -12.00
C LYS A 119 -9.36 10.78 -10.57
N MET A 120 -8.17 11.09 -10.07
CA MET A 120 -8.01 11.77 -8.77
C MET A 120 -8.61 13.18 -8.79
N SER A 121 -8.39 13.92 -9.88
CA SER A 121 -8.97 15.26 -10.05
C SER A 121 -10.50 15.23 -10.04
N THR A 122 -11.12 14.19 -10.62
CA THR A 122 -12.58 14.04 -10.56
C THR A 122 -13.11 13.72 -9.16
N GLU A 123 -12.28 13.19 -8.26
CA GLU A 123 -12.62 12.96 -6.85
C GLU A 123 -12.36 14.19 -5.96
N GLY A 124 -12.00 15.33 -6.57
CA GLY A 124 -11.78 16.60 -5.88
C GLY A 124 -10.37 16.76 -5.31
N ILE A 125 -9.41 15.94 -5.76
CA ILE A 125 -8.00 16.03 -5.34
C ILE A 125 -7.18 16.54 -6.50
N ASP A 126 -6.69 17.76 -6.36
CA ASP A 126 -5.79 18.33 -7.33
C ASP A 126 -4.36 17.82 -7.07
N LEU A 127 -3.76 17.23 -8.10
CA LEU A 127 -2.42 16.63 -8.08
C LEU A 127 -1.39 17.48 -8.85
N CYS A 128 -1.69 18.78 -9.04
CA CYS A 128 -0.81 19.78 -9.65
C CYS A 128 0.69 19.55 -9.36
#